data_AF-A0A223EAM5-F1
#
_entry.id   AF-A0A223EAM5-F1
#
_cell.length_a   1.000
_cell.length_b   1.000
_cell.length_c   1.000
_cell.angle_alpha   90.00
_cell.angle_beta   90.00
_cell.angle_gamma   90.00
#
_symmetry.space_group_name_H-M   'P 1'
#
loop_
_entity.id
_entity.type
_entity.pdbx_description
1 polymer ?
#
loop_
_entity_poly.entity_id
_entity_poly.type
_entity_poly.pdbx_seq_one_letter_code
_entity_poly.pdbx_strand_id
1 'polypeptide(L)'
;MSIYIDAVRGDLNYIQASDVEDLLFNNIKASLVIASGLLSLGIPTVIFLITNGLIVGSSIQQQLELGLSISSIFVKLIPHGIFEIPAILISGIIGLKGVSIIIEFFRTSLSTKQLIKQTLFEIALLTSIILIFLTLAAIIEWYITPL
;
A
#
# COMPACT_ATOMS: atom_id res chain seq x y z
N MET A 1 0.64 -9.65 -0.27
CA MET A 1 1.83 -10.54 -0.15
C MET A 1 2.26 -10.69 1.30
N SER A 2 2.30 -9.61 2.09
CA SER A 2 2.47 -9.66 3.57
C SER A 2 1.59 -10.71 4.23
N ILE A 3 0.29 -10.62 3.99
CA ILE A 3 -0.72 -11.42 4.68
C ILE A 3 -0.77 -12.90 4.26
N TYR A 4 -0.02 -13.29 3.22
CA TYR A 4 0.15 -14.69 2.81
C TYR A 4 1.34 -15.34 3.51
N ILE A 5 2.38 -14.55 3.83
CA ILE A 5 3.61 -15.05 4.45
C ILE A 5 3.34 -15.39 5.93
N ASP A 6 2.47 -14.62 6.59
CA ASP A 6 2.14 -14.81 8.02
C ASP A 6 1.34 -16.09 8.29
N ALA A 7 0.64 -16.63 7.28
CA ALA A 7 -0.16 -17.85 7.43
C ALA A 7 0.64 -19.16 7.31
N VAL A 8 1.88 -19.11 6.81
CA VAL A 8 2.72 -20.30 6.54
C VAL A 8 3.74 -20.56 7.66
N ARG A 9 4.15 -19.54 8.41
CA ARG A 9 5.15 -19.67 9.48
C ARG A 9 4.50 -20.00 10.82
N GLY A 10 4.27 -21.28 11.09
CA GLY A 10 3.81 -21.81 12.37
C GLY A 10 4.86 -21.83 13.49
N ASP A 11 5.67 -20.77 13.64
CA ASP A 11 6.73 -20.70 14.65
C ASP A 11 6.44 -19.58 15.66
N LEU A 12 6.33 -19.94 16.95
CA LEU A 12 6.23 -19.05 18.11
C LEU A 12 7.58 -18.33 18.38
N ASN A 13 8.23 -17.79 17.36
CA ASN A 13 9.53 -17.15 17.46
C ASN A 13 9.43 -15.67 17.13
N TYR A 14 9.83 -14.84 18.10
CA TYR A 14 10.06 -13.40 18.04
C TYR A 14 10.26 -12.87 16.62
N ILE A 15 9.41 -11.91 16.21
CA ILE A 15 9.61 -11.14 14.98
C ILE A 15 11.02 -10.56 15.01
N GLN A 16 11.86 -11.02 14.08
CA GLN A 16 13.21 -10.49 13.90
C GLN A 16 13.08 -9.13 13.21
N ALA A 17 13.99 -8.19 13.47
CA ALA A 17 14.00 -6.90 12.79
C ALA A 17 14.04 -7.05 11.24
N SER A 18 14.61 -8.16 10.75
CA SER A 18 14.61 -8.52 9.33
C SER A 18 13.21 -8.69 8.73
N ASP A 19 12.24 -9.20 9.51
CA ASP A 19 10.88 -9.42 9.00
C ASP A 19 10.14 -8.08 8.80
N VAL A 20 10.37 -7.10 9.68
CA VAL A 20 9.78 -5.75 9.56
C VAL A 20 10.38 -4.98 8.38
N GLU A 21 11.69 -5.11 8.16
CA GLU A 21 12.38 -4.54 6.99
C GLU A 21 11.80 -5.13 5.70
N ASP A 22 11.67 -6.46 5.62
CA ASP A 22 11.11 -7.14 4.45
C ASP A 22 9.68 -6.67 4.14
N LEU A 23 8.85 -6.50 5.18
CA LEU A 23 7.49 -5.98 5.07
C LEU A 23 7.48 -4.54 4.52
N LEU A 24 8.29 -3.66 5.08
CA LEU A 24 8.42 -2.27 4.63
C LEU A 24 8.84 -2.22 3.15
N PHE A 25 9.89 -2.94 2.78
CA PHE A 25 10.36 -2.98 1.39
C PHE A 25 9.32 -3.54 0.43
N ASN A 26 8.57 -4.55 0.85
CA ASN A 26 7.51 -5.13 0.04
C ASN A 26 6.35 -4.16 -0.17
N ASN A 27 5.94 -3.41 0.86
CA ASN A 27 4.90 -2.39 0.73
C ASN A 27 5.35 -1.17 -0.09
N ILE A 28 6.63 -0.78 0.02
CA ILE A 28 7.22 0.24 -0.86
C ILE A 28 7.20 -0.26 -2.32
N LYS A 29 7.63 -1.50 -2.58
CA LYS A 29 7.59 -2.09 -3.93
C LYS A 29 6.16 -2.13 -4.47
N ALA A 30 5.18 -2.57 -3.67
CA ALA A 30 3.78 -2.57 -4.07
C ALA A 30 3.30 -1.15 -4.43
N SER A 31 3.63 -0.17 -3.60
CA SER A 31 3.29 1.25 -3.83
C SER A 31 3.91 1.79 -5.13
N LEU A 32 5.17 1.42 -5.42
CA LEU A 32 5.85 1.78 -6.67
C LEU A 32 5.19 1.13 -7.90
N VAL A 33 4.80 -0.14 -7.81
CA VAL A 33 4.10 -0.82 -8.90
C VAL A 33 2.72 -0.21 -9.13
N ILE A 34 1.99 0.12 -8.07
CA ILE A 34 0.72 0.84 -8.18
C ILE A 34 0.93 2.21 -8.84
N ALA A 35 1.94 2.97 -8.38
CA ALA A 35 2.27 4.29 -8.92
C ALA A 35 2.76 4.25 -10.38
N SER A 36 3.33 3.12 -10.83
CA SER A 36 3.74 2.92 -12.23
C SER A 36 2.57 3.05 -13.22
N GLY A 37 1.34 2.90 -12.73
CA GLY A 37 0.12 3.20 -13.48
C GLY A 37 0.08 4.60 -14.07
N LEU A 38 0.80 5.55 -13.48
CA LEU A 38 0.96 6.91 -14.00
C LEU A 38 1.39 6.92 -15.47
N LEU A 39 2.30 6.01 -15.83
CA LEU A 39 2.84 5.87 -17.18
C LEU A 39 2.01 4.95 -18.08
N SER A 40 1.27 4.01 -17.48
CA SER A 40 0.51 2.98 -18.19
C SER A 40 -1.01 3.16 -18.07
N LEU A 41 -1.48 4.40 -17.91
CA LEU A 41 -2.90 4.76 -17.85
C LEU A 41 -3.72 4.01 -16.77
N GLY A 42 -3.10 3.74 -15.62
CA GLY A 42 -3.77 3.15 -14.46
C GLY A 42 -4.00 1.63 -14.51
N ILE A 43 -3.57 0.93 -15.56
CA ILE A 43 -3.75 -0.53 -15.68
C ILE A 43 -3.16 -1.31 -14.47
N PRO A 44 -1.86 -1.19 -14.14
CA PRO A 44 -1.27 -1.89 -13.01
C PRO A 44 -1.87 -1.39 -11.68
N THR A 45 -2.25 -0.11 -11.58
CA THR A 45 -2.92 0.45 -10.41
C THR A 45 -4.20 -0.31 -10.08
N VAL A 46 -5.10 -0.47 -11.06
CA VAL A 46 -6.39 -1.15 -10.84
C VAL A 46 -6.17 -2.62 -10.49
N ILE A 47 -5.29 -3.30 -11.22
CA ILE A 47 -4.98 -4.72 -10.97
C ILE A 47 -4.41 -4.90 -9.55
N PHE A 48 -3.45 -4.08 -9.15
CA PHE A 48 -2.82 -4.20 -7.84
C PHE A 48 -3.76 -3.83 -6.69
N LEU A 49 -4.63 -2.82 -6.85
CA LEU A 49 -5.61 -2.48 -5.81
C LEU A 49 -6.62 -3.62 -5.60
N ILE A 50 -7.13 -4.21 -6.67
CA ILE A 50 -8.06 -5.35 -6.59
C ILE A 50 -7.37 -6.55 -5.94
N THR A 51 -6.20 -6.94 -6.45
CA THR A 51 -5.47 -8.10 -5.92
C THR A 51 -5.04 -7.90 -4.47
N ASN A 52 -4.63 -6.69 -4.08
CA ASN A 52 -4.30 -6.40 -2.69
C ASN A 52 -5.53 -6.56 -1.78
N GLY A 53 -6.69 -6.02 -2.18
CA GLY A 53 -7.95 -6.20 -1.44
C GLY A 53 -8.37 -7.67 -1.33
N LEU A 54 -8.22 -8.45 -2.41
CA LEU A 54 -8.51 -9.90 -2.39
C LEU A 54 -7.56 -10.66 -1.46
N ILE A 55 -6.27 -10.33 -1.46
CA ILE A 55 -5.30 -10.96 -0.56
C ILE A 55 -5.67 -10.67 0.90
N VAL A 56 -5.98 -9.42 1.25
CA VAL A 56 -6.44 -9.06 2.60
C VAL A 56 -7.69 -9.84 3.00
N GLY A 57 -8.69 -9.89 2.11
CA GLY A 57 -9.91 -10.64 2.36
C GLY A 57 -9.66 -12.14 2.57
N SER A 58 -8.83 -12.76 1.73
CA SER A 58 -8.50 -14.19 1.84
C SER A 58 -7.77 -14.53 3.13
N SER A 59 -6.90 -13.64 3.61
CA SER A 59 -6.17 -13.86 4.85
C SER A 59 -7.03 -13.68 6.10
N ILE A 60 -8.04 -12.80 6.06
CA ILE A 60 -9.06 -12.72 7.11
C ILE A 60 -9.86 -14.03 7.13
N GLN A 61 -10.31 -14.51 5.96
CA GLN A 61 -11.07 -15.75 5.85
C GLN A 61 -10.28 -16.95 6.40
N GLN A 62 -9.01 -17.08 6.01
CA GLN A 62 -8.15 -18.16 6.48
C GLN A 62 -8.01 -18.16 8.02
N GLN A 63 -7.86 -16.99 8.63
CA GLN A 63 -7.78 -16.87 10.09
C GLN A 63 -9.10 -17.27 10.78
N LEU A 64 -10.24 -16.93 10.18
CA LEU A 64 -11.55 -17.37 10.67
C LEU A 64 -11.70 -18.90 10.59
N GLU A 65 -11.22 -19.53 9.50
CA GLU A 65 -11.22 -20.99 9.33
C GLU A 65 -10.32 -21.70 10.33
N LEU A 66 -9.23 -21.06 10.77
CA LEU A 66 -8.36 -21.51 11.86
C LEU A 66 -8.98 -21.35 13.26
N GLY A 67 -10.21 -20.84 13.35
CA GLY A 67 -10.94 -20.69 14.61
C GLY A 67 -10.59 -19.41 15.40
N LEU A 68 -9.85 -18.48 14.81
CA LEU A 68 -9.59 -17.18 15.45
C LEU A 68 -10.88 -16.36 15.50
N SER A 69 -11.08 -15.69 16.64
CA SER A 69 -12.18 -14.76 16.78
C SER A 69 -11.96 -13.51 15.93
N ILE A 70 -13.05 -12.89 15.47
CA ILE A 70 -13.02 -11.64 14.68
C ILE A 70 -12.26 -10.53 15.41
N SER A 71 -12.39 -10.44 16.73
CA SER A 71 -11.64 -9.46 17.54
C SER A 71 -10.14 -9.72 17.52
N SER A 72 -9.71 -10.98 17.61
CA SER A 72 -8.29 -11.35 17.51
C SER A 72 -7.69 -10.97 16.16
N ILE A 73 -8.44 -11.16 15.07
CA ILE A 73 -8.01 -10.78 13.71
C ILE A 73 -7.85 -9.26 13.61
N PHE A 74 -8.83 -8.48 14.11
CA PHE A 74 -8.74 -7.02 14.07
C PHE A 74 -7.60 -6.47 14.92
N VAL A 75 -7.30 -7.07 16.08
CA VAL A 75 -6.15 -6.65 16.90
C VAL A 75 -4.83 -6.86 16.15
N LYS A 76 -4.72 -7.88 15.31
CA LYS A 76 -3.54 -8.10 14.47
C LYS A 76 -3.50 -7.19 13.23
N LEU A 77 -4.65 -6.91 12.61
CA LEU A 77 -4.73 -6.21 11.32
C LEU A 77 -4.80 -4.68 11.43
N ILE A 78 -5.61 -4.15 12.36
CA ILE A 78 -5.89 -2.71 12.47
C ILE A 78 -4.64 -1.86 12.76
N PRO A 79 -3.73 -2.26 13.68
CA PRO A 79 -2.63 -1.40 14.11
C PRO A 79 -1.75 -0.90 12.97
N HIS A 80 -1.31 -1.79 12.07
CA HIS A 80 -0.55 -1.39 10.88
C HIS A 80 -1.49 -1.01 9.71
N GLY A 81 -2.62 -1.71 9.56
CA GLY A 81 -3.55 -1.53 8.45
C GLY A 81 -4.11 -0.11 8.31
N ILE A 82 -4.23 0.63 9.43
CA ILE A 82 -4.64 2.04 9.42
C ILE A 82 -3.68 2.96 8.66
N PHE A 83 -2.40 2.57 8.54
CA PHE A 83 -1.39 3.32 7.80
C PHE A 83 -1.15 2.75 6.39
N GLU A 84 -1.16 1.43 6.24
CA GLU A 84 -0.94 0.79 4.94
C GLU A 84 -2.07 1.03 3.95
N ILE A 85 -3.33 0.93 4.38
CA ILE A 85 -4.48 1.12 3.48
C ILE A 85 -4.46 2.53 2.87
N PRO A 86 -4.32 3.63 3.64
CA PRO A 86 -4.19 4.95 3.03
C PRO A 86 -2.94 5.10 2.14
N ALA A 87 -1.80 4.50 2.49
CA ALA A 87 -0.60 4.55 1.65
C ALA A 87 -0.83 3.89 0.28
N ILE A 88 -1.51 2.74 0.24
CA ILE A 88 -1.89 2.03 -0.99
C ILE A 88 -2.89 2.86 -1.81
N LEU A 89 -3.88 3.47 -1.17
CA LEU A 89 -4.86 4.32 -1.86
C LEU A 89 -4.22 5.58 -2.45
N ILE A 90 -3.32 6.24 -1.72
CA ILE A 90 -2.56 7.40 -2.22
C ILE A 90 -1.66 7.00 -3.40
N SER A 91 -1.03 5.82 -3.33
CA SER A 91 -0.28 5.26 -4.47
C SER A 91 -1.19 5.07 -5.68
N GLY A 92 -2.45 4.67 -5.44
CA GLY A 92 -3.49 4.58 -6.47
C GLY A 92 -3.84 5.94 -7.10
N ILE A 93 -3.92 7.01 -6.29
CA ILE A 93 -4.13 8.37 -6.79
C ILE A 93 -3.01 8.78 -7.75
N ILE A 94 -1.75 8.52 -7.38
CA ILE A 94 -0.59 8.76 -8.25
C ILE A 94 -0.70 7.93 -9.54
N GLY A 95 -1.03 6.65 -9.42
CA GLY A 95 -1.13 5.73 -10.55
C GLY A 95 -2.25 6.08 -11.55
N LEU A 96 -3.37 6.62 -11.09
CA LEU A 96 -4.47 7.05 -11.99
C LEU A 96 -4.26 8.44 -12.58
N LYS A 97 -3.34 9.23 -12.03
CA LYS A 97 -3.09 10.63 -12.43
C LYS A 97 -2.67 10.75 -13.90
N GLY A 98 -2.13 9.70 -14.51
CA GLY A 98 -1.76 9.66 -15.93
C GLY A 98 -2.94 9.97 -16.84
N VAL A 99 -4.11 9.42 -16.52
CA VAL A 99 -5.36 9.68 -17.25
C VAL A 99 -5.82 11.12 -17.04
N SER A 100 -5.73 11.63 -15.80
CA SER A 100 -6.07 13.01 -15.47
C SER A 100 -5.22 14.02 -16.24
N ILE A 101 -3.90 13.78 -16.34
CA ILE A 101 -2.95 14.62 -17.08
C ILE A 101 -3.34 14.72 -18.56
N ILE A 102 -3.70 13.59 -19.17
CA ILE A 102 -4.13 13.56 -20.58
C ILE A 102 -5.40 14.38 -20.77
N ILE A 103 -6.40 14.17 -19.89
CA ILE A 103 -7.67 14.92 -19.96
C ILE A 103 -7.42 16.43 -19.80
N GLU A 104 -6.58 16.83 -18.84
CA GLU A 104 -6.29 18.23 -18.56
C GLU A 104 -5.47 18.89 -19.67
N PHE A 105 -4.57 18.14 -20.31
CA PHE A 105 -3.83 18.59 -21.48
C PHE A 105 -4.75 18.98 -22.65
N PHE A 106 -5.86 18.24 -22.86
CA PHE A 106 -6.83 18.57 -23.90
C PHE A 106 -7.87 19.63 -23.49
N ARG A 107 -8.11 19.83 -22.18
CA ARG A 107 -9.14 20.77 -21.68
C ARG A 107 -8.61 22.17 -21.40
N THR A 108 -7.31 22.33 -21.13
CA THR A 108 -6.77 23.58 -20.59
C THR A 108 -5.72 24.19 -21.53
N SER A 109 -5.68 25.52 -21.62
CA SER A 109 -4.63 26.27 -22.37
C SER A 109 -3.36 26.50 -21.53
N LEU A 110 -3.14 25.71 -20.48
CA LEU A 110 -1.94 25.82 -19.63
C LEU A 110 -0.70 25.46 -20.44
N SER A 111 0.41 26.15 -20.17
CA SER A 111 1.71 25.75 -20.71
C SER A 111 2.06 24.35 -20.20
N THR A 112 2.50 23.46 -21.11
CA THR A 112 2.96 22.11 -20.78
C THR A 112 3.97 22.09 -19.64
N LYS A 113 4.85 23.10 -19.56
CA LYS A 113 5.84 23.23 -18.48
C LYS A 113 5.20 23.44 -17.11
N GLN A 114 4.12 24.21 -17.05
CA GLN A 114 3.42 24.50 -15.80
C GLN A 114 2.67 23.26 -15.29
N LEU A 115 1.99 22.56 -16.19
CA LEU A 115 1.26 21.32 -15.88
C LEU A 115 2.21 20.22 -15.35
N ILE A 116 3.38 20.04 -16.00
CA ILE A 116 4.40 19.09 -15.55
C ILE A 116 4.94 19.49 -14.17
N LYS A 117 5.27 20.77 -13.95
CA LYS A 117 5.82 21.23 -12.67
C LYS A 117 4.84 21.01 -11.52
N GLN A 118 3.56 21.34 -11.70
CA GLN A 118 2.51 21.11 -10.71
C GLN A 118 2.34 19.62 -10.42
N THR A 119 2.27 18.81 -11.47
CA THR A 119 2.14 17.35 -11.34
C THR A 119 3.31 16.73 -10.59
N LEU A 120 4.55 17.10 -10.91
CA LEU A 120 5.74 16.58 -10.22
C LEU A 120 5.76 16.97 -8.74
N PHE A 121 5.37 18.21 -8.42
CA PHE A 121 5.27 18.66 -7.03
C PHE A 121 4.22 17.86 -6.25
N GLU A 122 3.05 17.65 -6.82
CA GLU A 122 1.98 16.85 -6.20
C GLU A 122 2.42 15.39 -6.01
N ILE A 123 3.03 14.77 -7.03
CA ILE A 123 3.55 13.40 -6.91
C ILE A 123 4.59 13.32 -5.79
N ALA A 124 5.55 14.25 -5.74
CA ALA A 124 6.58 14.25 -4.70
C ALA A 124 5.99 14.38 -3.29
N LEU A 125 4.97 15.22 -3.12
CA LEU A 125 4.26 15.39 -1.85
C LEU A 125 3.52 14.10 -1.47
N LEU A 126 2.76 13.51 -2.39
CA LEU A 126 2.02 12.27 -2.16
C LEU A 126 2.96 11.10 -1.86
N THR A 127 4.07 10.97 -2.58
CA THR A 127 5.11 9.98 -2.32
C THR A 127 5.73 10.16 -0.93
N SER A 128 5.95 11.40 -0.50
CA SER A 128 6.45 11.68 0.86
C SER A 128 5.47 11.20 1.93
N ILE A 129 4.16 11.45 1.74
CA ILE A 129 3.11 10.97 2.65
C ILE A 129 3.07 9.43 2.69
N ILE A 130 3.15 8.77 1.53
CA ILE A 130 3.20 7.30 1.44
C ILE A 130 4.35 6.75 2.28
N LEU A 131 5.56 7.28 2.11
CA LEU A 131 6.75 6.81 2.84
C LEU A 131 6.61 7.01 4.35
N ILE A 132 6.04 8.14 4.80
CA ILE A 132 5.76 8.39 6.21
C ILE A 132 4.79 7.33 6.74
N PHE A 133 3.70 7.06 6.03
CA PHE A 133 2.69 6.09 6.48
C PHE A 133 3.24 4.67 6.51
N LEU A 134 3.97 4.24 5.49
CA LEU A 134 4.59 2.91 5.48
C LEU A 134 5.63 2.75 6.60
N THR A 135 6.37 3.81 6.91
CA THR A 135 7.31 3.81 8.05
C THR A 135 6.56 3.68 9.38
N LEU A 136 5.46 4.43 9.56
CA LEU A 136 4.62 4.31 10.75
C LEU A 136 3.98 2.92 10.88
N ALA A 137 3.54 2.33 9.77
CA ALA A 137 3.02 0.96 9.74
C ALA A 137 4.08 -0.03 10.25
N ALA A 138 5.29 0.03 9.71
CA ALA A 138 6.40 -0.84 10.10
C ALA A 138 6.80 -0.66 11.58
N ILE A 139 6.77 0.57 12.09
CA ILE A 139 7.02 0.84 13.52
C ILE A 139 5.94 0.18 14.37
N ILE A 140 4.66 0.36 14.04
CA ILE A 140 3.56 -0.24 14.80
C ILE A 140 3.62 -1.76 14.76
N GLU A 141 3.95 -2.34 13.60
CA GLU A 141 4.14 -3.78 13.42
C GLU A 141 5.22 -4.32 14.36
N TRP A 142 6.35 -3.62 14.46
CA TRP A 142 7.43 -3.98 15.37
C TRP A 142 7.01 -3.97 16.84
N TYR A 143 6.08 -3.09 17.25
CA TYR A 143 5.63 -3.01 18.64
C TYR A 143 4.47 -3.95 18.98
N ILE A 144 3.56 -4.23 18.03
CA ILE A 144 2.30 -4.95 18.30
C ILE A 144 2.39 -6.43 17.95
N THR A 145 3.05 -6.78 16.85
CA THR A 145 3.10 -8.16 16.36
C THR A 145 4.20 -9.05 16.98
N PRO A 146 5.13 -8.63 17.86
CA PRO A 146 6.06 -9.59 18.48
C PRO A 146 5.42 -10.47 19.59
N LEU A 147 4.08 -10.57 19.66
CA LEU A 147 3.31 -11.34 20.64
C LEU A 147 2.58 -12.55 20.03
#